data_AF-S4RSK7-F1
#
_entry.id   AF-S4RSK7-F1
#
_cell.length_a   1.000
_cell.length_b   1.000
_cell.length_c   1.000
_cell.angle_alpha   90.00
_cell.angle_beta   90.00
_cell.angle_gamma   90.00
#
_symmetry.space_group_name_H-M   'P 1'
#
loop_
_entity.id
_entity.type
_entity.pdbx_description
1 polymer ?
#
loop_
_entity_poly.entity_id
_entity_poly.type
_entity_poly.pdbx_seq_one_letter_code
_entity_poly.pdbx_strand_id
1 'polypeptide(L)'
;TLTVPPPYSADERAAPLEAREPLDCWACAILLTAHNTCVAALNLLLLALVFGLLLLPAIVMVWFGFSCHSRMVRIRLPLCQGVLNDNSSTALIIVGFVLMSPLLVLALAAYCRMARRLQLGFCFLPYSRAVYK
;
A
#
# COMPACT_ATOMS: atom_id res chain seq x y z
N THR A 1 -24.13 -17.91 28.41
CA THR A 1 -24.49 -17.33 27.09
C THR A 1 -24.23 -15.84 27.16
N LEU A 2 -23.15 -15.38 26.52
CA LEU A 2 -22.74 -13.98 26.59
C LEU A 2 -23.55 -13.20 25.55
N THR A 3 -24.62 -12.53 25.98
CA THR A 3 -25.50 -11.74 25.12
C THR A 3 -24.77 -10.47 24.70
N VAL A 4 -24.23 -10.46 23.47
CA VAL A 4 -23.63 -9.28 22.86
C VAL A 4 -24.78 -8.32 22.51
N PRO A 5 -24.83 -7.12 23.09
CA PRO A 5 -25.88 -6.16 22.79
C PRO A 5 -25.73 -5.66 21.34
N PRO A 6 -26.85 -5.39 20.64
CA PRO A 6 -26.81 -4.87 19.27
C PRO A 6 -26.12 -3.50 19.24
N PRO A 7 -25.42 -3.16 18.14
CA PRO A 7 -24.75 -1.87 18.01
C PRO A 7 -25.80 -0.74 18.02
N TYR A 8 -25.60 0.21 18.93
CA TYR A 8 -26.44 1.38 19.12
C TYR A 8 -26.26 2.37 17.97
N SER A 9 -26.89 2.10 16.83
CA SER A 9 -27.22 3.13 15.84
C SER A 9 -28.73 3.06 15.62
N ALA A 10 -29.42 3.98 16.28
CA ALA A 10 -30.86 4.14 16.25
C ALA A 10 -31.35 4.37 14.82
N ASP A 11 -31.98 3.36 14.24
CA ASP A 11 -33.08 3.51 13.32
C ASP A 11 -34.16 2.51 13.76
N GLU A 12 -35.18 3.02 14.47
CA GLU A 12 -36.33 2.27 15.02
C GLU A 12 -37.22 1.61 13.94
N ARG A 13 -36.74 1.48 12.70
CA ARG A 13 -37.45 0.90 11.55
C ARG A 13 -36.73 -0.28 10.89
N ALA A 14 -35.56 -0.70 11.40
CA ALA A 14 -34.92 -1.92 10.92
C ALA A 14 -35.55 -3.14 11.62
N ALA A 15 -36.04 -4.09 10.84
CA ALA A 15 -36.55 -5.38 11.32
C ALA A 15 -35.62 -6.01 12.39
N PRO A 16 -36.16 -6.81 13.33
CA PRO A 16 -35.35 -7.45 14.36
C PRO A 16 -34.26 -8.30 13.71
N LEU A 17 -33.01 -7.86 13.85
CA LEU A 17 -31.81 -8.55 13.35
C LEU A 17 -31.70 -9.92 14.04
N GLU A 18 -31.82 -11.01 13.28
CA GLU A 18 -31.73 -12.37 13.84
C GLU A 18 -30.26 -12.75 14.03
N ALA A 19 -29.91 -13.21 15.23
CA ALA A 19 -28.59 -13.74 15.50
C ALA A 19 -28.41 -15.05 14.72
N ARG A 20 -27.31 -15.18 13.96
CA ARG A 20 -27.00 -16.43 13.26
C ARG A 20 -26.59 -17.53 14.24
N GLU A 21 -26.87 -18.78 13.86
CA GLU A 21 -26.32 -19.96 14.52
C GLU A 21 -24.77 -19.86 14.60
N PRO A 22 -24.14 -20.37 15.66
CA PRO A 22 -22.71 -20.12 15.94
C PRO A 22 -21.76 -20.62 14.84
N LEU A 23 -22.10 -21.71 14.15
CA LEU A 23 -21.32 -22.26 13.04
C LEU A 23 -21.37 -21.32 11.81
N ASP A 24 -22.55 -20.84 11.47
CA ASP A 24 -22.76 -19.92 10.35
C ASP A 24 -22.18 -18.53 10.62
N CYS A 25 -22.18 -18.09 11.88
CA CYS A 25 -21.49 -16.89 12.33
C CYS A 25 -19.98 -17.00 12.12
N TRP A 26 -19.38 -18.15 12.45
CA TRP A 26 -17.94 -18.38 12.30
C TRP A 26 -17.51 -18.48 10.83
N ALA A 27 -18.27 -19.21 10.00
CA ALA A 27 -18.02 -19.27 8.56
C ALA A 27 -18.14 -17.89 7.89
N CYS A 28 -19.16 -17.11 8.28
CA CYS A 28 -19.36 -15.76 7.75
C CYS A 28 -18.24 -14.81 8.22
N ALA A 29 -17.83 -14.91 9.48
CA ALA A 29 -16.68 -14.18 10.02
C ALA A 29 -15.39 -14.44 9.22
N ILE A 30 -15.06 -15.71 8.94
CA ILE A 30 -13.87 -16.07 8.14
C ILE A 30 -13.97 -15.52 6.72
N LEU A 31 -15.13 -15.59 6.10
CA LEU A 31 -15.31 -15.07 4.74
C LEU A 31 -15.13 -13.54 4.71
N LEU A 32 -15.66 -12.83 5.69
CA LEU A 32 -15.49 -11.38 5.81
C LEU A 32 -14.03 -10.99 6.09
N THR A 33 -13.33 -11.73 6.97
CA THR A 33 -11.90 -11.47 7.21
C THR A 33 -11.08 -11.74 5.96
N ALA A 34 -11.33 -12.84 5.24
CA ALA A 34 -10.66 -13.16 3.99
C ALA A 34 -10.90 -12.07 2.93
N HIS A 35 -12.14 -11.61 2.78
CA HIS A 35 -12.48 -10.52 1.86
C HIS A 35 -11.77 -9.21 2.22
N ASN A 36 -11.86 -8.79 3.49
CA ASN A 36 -11.21 -7.57 3.96
C ASN A 36 -9.67 -7.65 3.84
N THR A 37 -9.10 -8.84 4.04
CA THR A 37 -7.65 -9.08 3.85
C THR A 37 -7.28 -8.98 2.37
N CYS A 38 -8.11 -9.52 1.47
CA CYS A 38 -7.92 -9.40 0.03
C CYS A 38 -7.97 -7.93 -0.43
N VAL A 39 -8.97 -7.17 0.02
CA VAL A 39 -9.08 -5.72 -0.25
C VAL A 39 -7.86 -4.97 0.31
N ALA A 40 -7.41 -5.29 1.53
CA ALA A 40 -6.21 -4.70 2.11
C ALA A 40 -4.95 -5.02 1.30
N ALA A 41 -4.79 -6.27 0.87
CA ALA A 41 -3.66 -6.71 0.05
C ALA A 41 -3.65 -6.00 -1.31
N LEU A 42 -4.81 -5.83 -1.96
CA LEU A 42 -4.93 -5.07 -3.20
C LEU A 42 -4.58 -3.59 -3.02
N ASN A 43 -5.01 -2.96 -1.93
CA ASN A 43 -4.60 -1.58 -1.60
C ASN A 43 -3.08 -1.48 -1.40
N LEU A 44 -2.50 -2.40 -0.65
CA LEU A 44 -1.06 -2.42 -0.39
C LEU A 44 -0.27 -2.64 -1.68
N LEU A 45 -0.73 -3.54 -2.54
CA LEU A 45 -0.14 -3.80 -3.85
C LEU A 45 -0.21 -2.56 -4.76
N LEU A 46 -1.38 -1.89 -4.80
CA LEU A 46 -1.55 -0.66 -5.57
C LEU A 46 -0.62 0.44 -5.06
N LEU A 47 -0.52 0.62 -3.74
CA LEU A 47 0.40 1.56 -3.12
C LEU A 47 1.84 1.25 -3.52
N ALA A 48 2.27 0.00 -3.34
CA ALA A 48 3.62 -0.45 -3.68
C ALA A 48 3.94 -0.27 -5.16
N LEU A 49 3.00 -0.58 -6.05
CA LEU A 49 3.17 -0.42 -7.49
C LEU A 49 3.31 1.05 -7.89
N VAL A 50 2.42 1.91 -7.40
CA VAL A 50 2.44 3.35 -7.72
C VAL A 50 3.71 4.01 -7.20
N PHE A 51 4.04 3.79 -5.93
CA PHE A 51 5.25 4.35 -5.32
C PHE A 51 6.51 3.75 -5.96
N GLY A 52 6.53 2.43 -6.17
CA GLY A 52 7.63 1.73 -6.80
C GLY A 52 7.93 2.27 -8.18
N LEU A 53 6.94 2.33 -9.07
CA LEU A 53 7.12 2.82 -10.45
C LEU A 53 7.58 4.28 -10.51
N LEU A 54 7.03 5.15 -9.66
CA LEU A 54 7.37 6.58 -9.67
C LEU A 54 8.71 6.86 -8.99
N LEU A 55 9.06 6.16 -7.91
CA LEU A 55 10.34 6.34 -7.22
C LEU A 55 11.49 5.58 -7.91
N LEU A 56 11.20 4.56 -8.71
CA LEU A 56 12.20 3.75 -9.42
C LEU A 56 13.31 4.57 -10.09
N PRO A 57 13.04 5.60 -10.93
CA PRO A 57 14.10 6.36 -11.59
C PRO A 57 15.05 7.01 -10.58
N ALA A 58 14.53 7.59 -9.51
CA ALA A 58 15.36 8.23 -8.51
C ALA A 58 16.11 7.19 -7.66
N ILE A 59 15.51 6.04 -7.34
CA ILE A 59 16.18 4.94 -6.62
C ILE A 59 17.35 4.43 -7.45
N VAL A 60 17.14 4.20 -8.75
CA VAL A 60 18.16 3.74 -9.69
C VAL A 60 19.31 4.75 -9.80
N MET A 61 19.02 6.04 -9.92
CA MET A 61 20.06 7.09 -9.96
C MET A 61 20.90 7.09 -8.68
N VAL A 62 20.25 7.05 -7.52
CA VAL A 62 20.94 7.04 -6.22
C VAL A 62 21.77 5.76 -6.06
N TRP A 63 21.21 4.60 -6.42
CA TRP A 63 21.88 3.30 -6.36
C TRP A 63 23.13 3.24 -7.22
N PHE A 64 23.03 3.65 -8.49
CA PHE A 64 24.18 3.71 -9.40
C PHE A 64 25.21 4.75 -8.94
N GLY A 65 24.74 5.90 -8.48
CA GLY A 65 25.59 6.94 -7.91
C GLY A 65 26.47 6.41 -6.78
N PHE A 66 25.89 5.70 -5.81
CA PHE A 66 26.65 5.09 -4.71
C PHE A 66 27.55 3.92 -5.16
N SER A 67 27.07 3.09 -6.09
CA SER A 67 27.82 1.92 -6.57
C SER A 67 29.03 2.29 -7.41
N CYS A 68 28.95 3.38 -8.19
CA CYS A 68 30.04 3.86 -9.05
C CYS A 68 30.88 4.98 -8.42
N HIS A 69 30.48 5.56 -7.28
CA HIS A 69 31.30 6.55 -6.56
C HIS A 69 32.50 5.83 -5.93
N SER A 70 33.72 6.15 -6.40
CA SER A 70 34.95 5.36 -6.18
C SER A 70 35.35 5.11 -4.72
N ARG A 71 34.71 5.79 -3.77
CA ARG A 71 34.99 5.68 -2.33
C ARG A 71 34.12 4.68 -1.56
N MET A 72 33.00 4.19 -2.10
CA MET A 72 31.98 3.56 -1.25
C MET A 72 31.77 2.05 -1.45
N VAL A 73 32.15 1.46 -2.59
CA VAL A 73 31.95 0.01 -2.82
C VAL A 73 33.14 -0.59 -3.60
N ARG A 74 33.81 -1.61 -3.04
CA ARG A 74 34.95 -2.33 -3.68
C ARG A 74 34.54 -3.19 -4.89
N ILE A 75 33.25 -3.31 -5.17
CA ILE A 75 32.69 -4.07 -6.29
C ILE A 75 32.72 -3.16 -7.52
N ARG A 76 33.82 -3.19 -8.28
CA ARG A 76 33.88 -2.52 -9.59
C ARG A 76 32.94 -3.25 -10.54
N LEU A 77 31.70 -2.77 -10.69
CA LEU A 77 30.90 -3.20 -11.83
C LEU A 77 31.61 -2.75 -13.11
N PRO A 78 31.80 -3.63 -14.11
CA PRO A 78 32.46 -3.27 -15.38
C PRO A 78 31.73 -2.14 -16.12
N LEU A 79 30.44 -1.95 -15.83
CA LEU A 79 29.61 -0.86 -16.34
C LEU A 79 30.07 0.53 -15.85
N CYS A 80 30.67 0.64 -14.66
CA CYS A 80 31.12 1.92 -14.11
C CYS A 80 32.45 2.41 -14.73
N GLN A 81 33.30 1.52 -15.27
CA GLN A 81 34.65 1.89 -15.73
C GLN A 81 34.68 2.72 -17.02
N GLY A 82 33.60 2.75 -17.80
CA GLY A 82 33.55 3.44 -19.10
C GLY A 82 32.53 4.58 -19.20
N VAL A 83 31.57 4.70 -18.25
CA VAL A 83 30.39 5.57 -18.43
C VAL A 83 30.29 6.68 -17.38
N LEU A 84 30.73 6.45 -16.13
CA LEU A 84 30.52 7.39 -15.01
C LEU A 84 31.83 7.69 -14.26
N ASN A 85 32.20 8.97 -14.20
CA ASN A 85 33.28 9.50 -13.38
C ASN A 85 32.78 9.93 -12.00
N ASP A 86 33.66 10.13 -11.01
CA ASP A 86 33.28 10.45 -9.62
C ASP A 86 32.38 11.71 -9.50
N ASN A 87 32.65 12.72 -10.34
CA ASN A 87 31.84 13.94 -10.37
C ASN A 87 30.42 13.69 -10.91
N SER A 88 30.28 12.86 -11.95
CA SER A 88 28.96 12.47 -12.47
C SER A 88 28.20 11.57 -11.49
N SER A 89 28.87 10.64 -10.81
CA SER A 89 28.24 9.80 -9.78
C SER A 89 27.66 10.65 -8.65
N THR A 90 28.40 11.67 -8.20
CA THR A 90 27.92 12.64 -7.21
C THR A 90 26.71 13.44 -7.72
N ALA A 91 26.75 13.88 -8.98
CA ALA A 91 25.62 14.56 -9.60
C ALA A 91 24.36 13.68 -9.66
N LEU A 92 24.49 12.38 -10.00
CA LEU A 92 23.36 11.44 -9.99
C LEU A 92 22.75 11.28 -8.59
N ILE A 93 23.59 11.23 -7.55
CA ILE A 93 23.11 11.15 -6.15
C ILE A 93 22.30 12.41 -5.81
N ILE A 94 22.84 13.60 -6.06
CA ILE A 94 22.18 14.88 -5.76
C ILE A 94 20.86 14.98 -6.52
N VAL A 95 20.89 14.75 -7.84
CA VAL A 95 19.69 14.79 -8.69
C VAL A 95 18.66 13.77 -8.23
N GLY A 96 19.10 12.55 -7.90
CA GLY A 96 18.24 11.51 -7.36
C GLY A 96 17.52 11.96 -6.08
N PHE A 97 18.23 12.51 -5.10
CA PHE A 97 17.63 13.04 -3.87
C PHE A 97 16.70 14.24 -4.12
N VAL A 98 17.08 15.16 -5.00
CA VAL A 98 16.23 16.30 -5.37
C VAL A 98 14.93 15.84 -6.02
N LEU A 99 14.99 14.79 -6.84
CA LEU A 99 13.81 14.21 -7.49
C LEU A 99 12.95 13.36 -6.54
N MET A 100 13.49 12.86 -5.42
CA MET A 100 12.72 12.04 -4.47
C MET A 100 11.51 12.78 -3.91
N SER A 101 11.69 14.01 -3.43
CA SER A 101 10.60 14.80 -2.85
C SER A 101 9.43 15.03 -3.81
N PRO A 102 9.61 15.56 -5.04
CA PRO A 102 8.50 15.76 -5.98
C PRO A 102 7.89 14.43 -6.47
N LEU A 103 8.69 13.37 -6.66
CA LEU A 103 8.17 12.05 -7.04
C LEU A 103 7.31 11.43 -5.94
N LEU A 104 7.69 11.60 -4.67
CA LEU A 104 6.91 11.12 -3.53
C LEU A 104 5.54 11.81 -3.45
N VAL A 105 5.52 13.13 -3.65
CA VAL A 105 4.27 13.92 -3.69
C VAL A 105 3.40 13.47 -4.86
N LEU A 106 4.00 13.29 -6.04
CA LEU A 106 3.31 12.79 -7.23
C LEU A 106 2.73 11.39 -7.01
N ALA A 107 3.49 10.49 -6.36
CA ALA A 107 3.06 9.14 -6.04
C ALA A 107 1.88 9.12 -5.07
N LEU A 108 1.92 9.95 -4.03
CA LEU A 108 0.79 10.11 -3.12
C LEU A 108 -0.44 10.64 -3.84
N ALA A 109 -0.29 11.68 -4.67
CA ALA A 109 -1.39 12.25 -5.43
C ALA A 109 -2.01 11.24 -6.41
N ALA A 110 -1.17 10.48 -7.11
CA ALA A 110 -1.59 9.41 -8.01
C ALA A 110 -2.32 8.30 -7.25
N TYR A 111 -1.74 7.81 -6.15
CA TYR A 111 -2.35 6.80 -5.28
C TYR A 111 -3.71 7.27 -4.76
N CYS A 112 -3.81 8.48 -4.19
CA CYS A 112 -5.07 9.02 -3.70
C CYS A 112 -6.13 9.14 -4.80
N ARG A 113 -5.73 9.51 -6.03
CA ARG A 113 -6.64 9.57 -7.18
C ARG A 113 -7.14 8.18 -7.57
N MET A 114 -6.26 7.18 -7.62
CA MET A 114 -6.62 5.80 -7.93
C MET A 114 -7.49 5.18 -6.83
N ALA A 115 -7.11 5.35 -5.56
CA ALA A 115 -7.87 4.85 -4.41
C ALA A 115 -9.31 5.39 -4.38
N ARG A 116 -9.50 6.67 -4.70
CA ARG A 116 -10.84 7.28 -4.84
C ARG A 116 -11.62 6.72 -6.04
N ARG A 117 -10.95 6.48 -7.17
CA ARG A 117 -11.57 5.94 -8.39
C ARG A 117 -12.02 4.49 -8.22
N LEU A 118 -11.20 3.68 -7.55
CA LEU A 118 -11.50 2.27 -7.29
C LEU A 118 -12.40 2.07 -6.06
N GLN A 119 -12.73 3.15 -5.33
CA GLN A 119 -13.61 3.12 -4.15
C GLN A 119 -13.21 2.04 -3.12
N LEU A 120 -11.91 1.74 -3.01
CA LEU A 120 -11.38 0.61 -2.25
C LEU A 120 -11.79 0.64 -0.76
N GLY A 121 -12.04 1.82 -0.20
CA GLY A 121 -12.57 2.00 1.16
C GLY A 121 -14.00 1.49 1.34
N PHE A 122 -14.85 1.57 0.31
CA PHE A 122 -16.22 1.06 0.33
C PHE A 122 -16.29 -0.46 0.10
N CYS A 123 -15.20 -1.08 -0.36
CA CYS A 123 -15.12 -2.53 -0.51
C CYS A 123 -14.90 -3.27 0.82
N PHE A 124 -14.59 -2.56 1.91
CA PHE A 124 -14.49 -3.16 3.24
C PHE A 124 -15.89 -3.45 3.79
N LEU A 125 -16.14 -4.71 4.15
CA LEU A 125 -17.41 -5.10 4.75
C LEU A 125 -17.35 -4.94 6.28
N PRO A 126 -18.37 -4.32 6.90
CA PRO A 126 -18.44 -4.21 8.35
C PRO A 126 -18.69 -5.58 8.97
N TYR A 127 -17.96 -5.86 10.05
CA TYR A 127 -18.02 -7.14 10.76
C TYR A 127 -19.38 -7.41 11.41
N SER A 128 -20.22 -6.37 11.58
CA SER A 128 -21.60 -6.51 12.04
C SER A 128 -22.44 -7.45 11.16
N ARG A 129 -22.10 -7.60 9.87
CA ARG A 129 -22.77 -8.55 8.95
C ARG A 129 -22.41 -10.02 9.17
N ALA A 130 -21.37 -10.32 9.95
CA ALA A 130 -21.05 -11.70 10.32
C ALA A 130 -21.94 -12.22 11.47
N VAL A 131 -22.40 -11.33 12.35
CA VAL A 131 -23.10 -11.66 13.60
C VAL A 131 -24.63 -11.66 13.44
N TYR A 132 -25.14 -10.75 12.60
CA TYR A 132 -26.57 -10.51 12.46
C TYR A 132 -27.03 -10.70 11.01
N LYS A 133 -28.21 -11.27 10.80
CA LYS A 133 -28.86 -11.44 9.48
C LYS A 133 -30.09 -10.56 9.36
#